data_AF-A0A1G6QWM6-F1
#
_entry.id   AF-A0A1G6QWM6-F1
#
_cell.length_a   1.000
_cell.length_b   1.000
_cell.length_c   1.000
_cell.angle_alpha   90.00
_cell.angle_beta   90.00
_cell.angle_gamma   90.00
#
_symmetry.space_group_name_H-M   'P 1'
#
loop_
_entity.id
_entity.type
_entity.pdbx_description
1 polymer ?
#
loop_
_entity_poly.entity_id
_entity_poly.type
_entity_poly.pdbx_seq_one_letter_code
_entity_poly.pdbx_strand_id
1 'polypeptide(L)' 'MQRYLFEYKILPTGETSEFSYVAASEEEARQSIQERVADLEFVEPEEVEIGSLLRTLDASKRYYECEGCT' A
#
# COMPACT_ATOMS: atom_id res chain seq x y z
N MET A 1 -1.54 4.74 -15.09
CA MET A 1 -1.75 4.45 -13.66
C MET A 1 -0.39 4.40 -12.98
N GLN A 2 -0.32 4.85 -11.75
CA GLN A 2 0.91 4.88 -10.94
C GLN A 2 0.73 3.94 -9.75
N ARG A 3 1.80 3.28 -9.34
CA ARG A 3 1.87 2.52 -8.11
C ARG A 3 2.43 3.42 -7.02
N TYR A 4 1.68 3.60 -5.96
CA TYR A 4 2.02 4.43 -4.80
C TYR A 4 2.34 3.51 -3.63
N LEU A 5 3.56 3.57 -3.12
CA LEU A 5 4.01 2.84 -1.93
C LEU A 5 3.84 3.73 -0.71
N PHE A 6 3.00 3.29 0.23
CA PHE A 6 2.76 3.99 1.49
C PHE A 6 3.29 3.16 2.65
N GLU A 7 3.75 3.87 3.67
CA GLU A 7 3.86 3.33 5.02
C GLU A 7 2.46 3.26 5.65
N TYR A 8 2.19 2.23 6.43
CA TYR A 8 1.01 2.15 7.29
C TYR A 8 1.37 1.62 8.67
N LYS A 9 0.49 1.88 9.64
CA LYS A 9 0.60 1.39 11.01
C LYS A 9 -0.70 0.74 11.45
N ILE A 10 -0.59 -0.41 12.11
CA ILE A 10 -1.70 -1.08 12.79
C ILE A 10 -1.77 -0.55 14.22
N LEU A 11 -2.83 0.17 14.56
CA LEU A 11 -2.96 0.88 15.84
C LEU A 11 -2.95 -0.07 17.06
N PRO A 12 -3.64 -1.23 17.05
CA PRO A 12 -3.66 -2.15 18.19
C PRO A 12 -2.28 -2.73 18.54
N THR A 13 -1.48 -3.11 17.54
CA THR A 13 -0.17 -3.76 17.74
C THR A 13 0.99 -2.77 17.71
N GLY A 14 0.78 -1.60 17.11
CA GLY A 14 1.81 -0.60 16.85
C GLY A 14 2.75 -0.98 15.70
N GLU A 15 2.50 -2.09 15.01
CA GLU A 15 3.34 -2.58 13.92
C GLU A 15 3.24 -1.65 12.71
N THR A 16 4.38 -1.41 12.07
CA THR A 16 4.50 -0.58 10.88
C THR A 16 4.97 -1.43 9.71
N SER A 17 4.38 -1.24 8.55
CA SER A 17 4.73 -1.96 7.32
C SER A 17 4.46 -1.09 6.10
N GLU A 18 4.75 -1.62 4.91
CA GLU A 18 4.63 -0.90 3.65
C GLU A 18 3.69 -1.63 2.70
N PHE A 19 2.79 -0.89 2.05
CA PHE A 19 1.90 -1.46 1.05
C PHE A 19 1.79 -0.55 -0.17
N SER A 20 1.73 -1.16 -1.35
CA SER A 20 1.64 -0.43 -2.60
C SER A 20 0.28 -0.60 -3.27
N TYR A 21 -0.31 0.52 -3.71
CA TYR A 21 -1.59 0.53 -4.41
C TYR A 21 -1.49 1.21 -5.78
N VAL A 22 -2.19 0.68 -6.78
CA VAL A 22 -2.19 1.22 -8.15
C VAL A 22 -3.44 2.06 -8.35
N ALA A 23 -3.26 3.35 -8.68
CA ALA A 23 -4.35 4.29 -8.89
C ALA A 23 -4.02 5.31 -10.00
N ALA A 24 -4.99 6.14 -10.39
CA ALA A 24 -4.77 7.24 -11.32
C ALA A 24 -4.10 8.45 -10.65
N SER A 25 -4.34 8.66 -9.35
CA SER A 25 -3.76 9.73 -8.54
C SER A 25 -3.38 9.25 -7.12
N GLU A 26 -2.56 10.03 -6.41
CA GLU A 26 -2.22 9.74 -5.01
C GLU A 26 -3.47 9.82 -4.11
N GLU A 27 -4.35 10.79 -4.36
CA GLU A 27 -5.58 11.01 -3.58
C GLU A 27 -6.49 9.78 -3.64
N GLU A 28 -6.71 9.24 -4.84
CA GLU A 28 -7.46 8.00 -5.05
C GLU A 28 -6.78 6.81 -4.36
N ALA A 29 -5.44 6.75 -4.41
CA ALA A 29 -4.69 5.70 -3.73
C ALA A 29 -4.86 5.77 -2.21
N ARG A 30 -4.80 6.96 -1.61
CA ARG A 30 -4.99 7.15 -0.16
C ARG A 30 -6.38 6.77 0.33
N GLN A 31 -7.41 7.06 -0.46
CA GLN A 31 -8.79 6.67 -0.13
C GLN A 31 -8.97 5.15 -0.16
N SER A 32 -8.34 4.48 -1.13
CA SER A 32 -8.55 3.05 -1.35
C SER A 32 -7.62 2.15 -0.53
N ILE A 33 -6.43 2.63 -0.17
CA ILE A 33 -5.39 1.78 0.43
C ILE A 33 -5.74 1.36 1.86
N GLN A 34 -6.45 2.18 2.62
CA GLN A 34 -6.83 1.88 4.00
C GLN A 34 -7.68 0.59 4.07
N GLU A 35 -8.74 0.49 3.27
CA GLU A 35 -9.60 -0.70 3.23
C GLU A 35 -8.82 -1.95 2.76
N ARG A 36 -7.87 -1.78 1.84
CA ARG A 36 -7.04 -2.88 1.34
C ARG A 36 -6.06 -3.42 2.38
N VAL A 37 -5.44 -2.52 3.13
CA VAL A 37 -4.53 -2.90 4.23
C VAL A 37 -5.32 -3.57 5.34
N ALA A 38 -6.50 -3.05 5.68
CA ALA A 38 -7.38 -3.64 6.69
C ALA A 38 -7.76 -5.09 6.35
N ASP A 39 -8.18 -5.33 5.09
CA ASP A 39 -8.49 -6.67 4.57
C ASP A 39 -7.26 -7.60 4.58
N LEU A 40 -6.08 -7.09 4.21
CA LEU A 40 -4.83 -7.87 4.21
C LEU A 40 -4.38 -8.30 5.61
N GLU A 41 -4.50 -7.39 6.58
CA GLU A 41 -4.03 -7.57 7.95
C GLU A 41 -5.09 -8.17 8.88
N PHE A 42 -6.30 -8.44 8.35
CA PHE A 42 -7.44 -8.96 9.11
C PHE A 42 -7.84 -8.07 10.30
N VAL A 43 -7.83 -6.76 10.09
CA VAL A 43 -8.23 -5.73 11.06
C VAL A 43 -9.31 -4.83 10.49
N GLU A 44 -9.92 -3.99 11.32
CA GLU A 44 -10.87 -2.99 10.84
C GLU A 44 -10.15 -1.79 10.18
N PRO A 45 -10.77 -1.10 9.21
CA PRO A 45 -10.16 0.06 8.54
C PRO A 45 -9.74 1.19 9.51
N GLU A 46 -10.52 1.37 10.57
CA GLU A 46 -10.26 2.35 11.63
C GLU A 46 -9.05 1.97 12.53
N GLU A 47 -8.59 0.73 12.47
CA GLU A 47 -7.38 0.25 13.14
C GLU A 47 -6.11 0.47 12.28
N VAL A 48 -6.27 0.96 11.05
CA VAL A 48 -5.19 1.21 10.10
C VAL A 48 -4.95 2.71 9.95
N GLU A 49 -3.73 3.16 10.25
CA GLU A 49 -3.26 4.52 9.99
C GLU A 49 -2.36 4.53 8.74
N ILE A 50 -2.79 5.23 7.68
CA ILE A 50 -1.97 5.41 6.48
C ILE A 50 -1.01 6.58 6.68
N GLY A 51 0.29 6.28 6.61
CA GLY A 51 1.37 7.23 6.82
C GLY A 51 1.83 7.94 5.55
N SER A 52 3.15 8.11 5.46
CA SER A 52 3.79 8.87 4.39
C SER A 52 3.80 8.09 3.07
N LEU A 53 3.71 8.83 1.95
CA LEU A 53 4.00 8.27 0.64
C LEU A 53 5.53 8.14 0.51
N LEU A 54 6.01 6.91 0.37
CA LEU A 54 7.45 6.61 0.29
C LEU A 54 7.96 6.65 -1.15
N ARG A 55 7.16 6.17 -2.11
CA ARG A 55 7.59 6.07 -3.51
C ARG A 55 6.41 6.06 -4.48
N THR A 56 6.63 6.61 -5.67
CA THR A 56 5.78 6.39 -6.83
C THR A 56 6.54 5.67 -7.93
N LEU A 57 5.87 4.72 -8.57
CA LEU A 57 6.41 3.93 -9.67
C LEU A 57 5.42 3.96 -10.82
N ASP A 58 5.91 4.11 -12.03
CA ASP A 58 5.05 4.01 -13.21
C ASP A 58 4.58 2.55 -13.37
N ALA A 59 3.26 2.33 -13.22
CA ALA A 59 2.68 0.99 -13.32
C ALA A 59 2.40 0.59 -14.78
N SER A 60 2.69 1.45 -15.76
CA SER A 60 2.52 1.14 -17.18
C SER A 60 3.72 0.44 -17.79
N LYS A 61 4.89 0.51 -17.15
CA LYS A 61 6.14 -0.10 -17.64
C LYS A 61 6.96 -0.67 -16.49
N ARG A 62 6.72 -1.94 -16.15
CA ARG A 62 7.71 -2.91 -15.62
C ARG A 62 7.00 -4.18 -15.15
N TYR A 63 6.90 -5.15 -16.06
CA TYR A 63 7.03 -6.55 -15.65
C TYR A 63 8.48 -6.68 -15.15
N TYR A 64 8.67 -6.78 -13.83
CA TYR A 64 9.85 -7.48 -13.34
C TYR A 64 9.43 -8.94 -13.29
N GLU A 65 10.03 -9.75 -14.15
CA GLU A 65 10.08 -11.19 -13.94
C GLU A 65 10.61 -11.38 -12.50
N CYS A 66 9.78 -11.96 -11.64
CA CYS A 66 10.23 -12.49 -10.37
C CYS A 66 11.14 -13.67 -10.75
N GLU A 67 12.43 -13.39 -10.98
CA GLU A 67 13.42 -14.46 -11.09
C GLU A 67 13.39 -15.21 -9.76
N GLY A 68 13.15 -16.52 -9.88
CA GLY A 68 12.68 -17.38 -8.81
C GLY A 68 13.37 -17.17 -7.46
N CYS A 69 12.56 -17.21 -6.40
CA CYS A 69 13.05 -17.69 -5.12
C CYS A 69 13.60 -19.11 -5.32
N THR A 70 14.92 -19.26 -5.36
CA THR A 70 15.63 -20.53 -5.06
C THR A 70 15.60 -20.81 -3.57
#